data_AF-A0A0A2WST2-F1
#
_entry.id   AF-A0A0A2WST2-F1
#
_cell.length_a   1.000
_cell.length_b   1.000
_cell.length_c   1.000
_cell.angle_alpha   90.00
_cell.angle_beta   90.00
_cell.angle_gamma   90.00
#
_symmetry.space_group_name_H-M   'P 1'
#
loop_
_entity.id
_entity.type
_entity.pdbx_description
1 polymer ?
#
loop_
_entity_poly.entity_id
_entity_poly.type
_entity_poly.pdbx_seq_one_letter_code
_entity_poly.pdbx_strand_id
1 'polypeptide(L)'
;MRTRAQEWAQKAYEKVKAAAAEGAEEYKNMALKFPVLVRQAGLAQALAFLQSRGKGAHHAYGNDLAQVLGRAGLEALAEEARKAELMAYLRLTREVLQAAEWFKRFAQALMEE
;
A
#
# COMPACT_ATOMS: atom_id res chain seq x y z
N MET A 1 0.69 -4.89 -24.79
CA MET A 1 0.07 -5.30 -23.50
C MET A 1 0.96 -4.78 -22.38
N ARG A 2 0.41 -4.12 -21.35
CA ARG A 2 1.19 -3.70 -20.18
C ARG A 2 1.41 -4.88 -19.24
N THR A 3 2.53 -4.92 -18.53
CA THR A 3 2.74 -5.91 -17.48
C THR A 3 1.99 -5.49 -16.22
N ARG A 4 1.64 -6.46 -15.36
CA ARG A 4 1.01 -6.19 -14.06
C ARG A 4 1.79 -5.16 -13.23
N ALA A 5 3.11 -5.24 -13.26
CA ALA A 5 3.98 -4.29 -12.56
C ALA A 5 3.89 -2.86 -13.14
N GLN A 6 3.78 -2.72 -14.48
CA GLN A 6 3.56 -1.42 -15.13
C GLN A 6 2.20 -0.82 -14.76
N GLU A 7 1.15 -1.65 -14.69
CA GLU A 7 -0.18 -1.20 -14.27
C GLU A 7 -0.19 -0.72 -12.82
N TRP A 8 0.45 -1.46 -11.91
CA TRP A 8 0.58 -1.04 -10.53
C TRP A 8 1.41 0.23 -10.37
N ALA A 9 2.50 0.37 -11.12
CA ALA A 9 3.30 1.59 -11.12
C ALA A 9 2.47 2.80 -11.53
N GLN A 10 1.71 2.70 -12.63
CA GLN A 10 0.88 3.80 -13.12
C GLN A 10 -0.22 4.18 -12.11
N LYS A 11 -0.95 3.19 -11.57
CA LYS A 11 -2.00 3.47 -10.58
C LYS A 11 -1.42 4.05 -9.28
N ALA A 12 -0.29 3.53 -8.80
CA ALA A 12 0.38 4.07 -7.61
C ALA A 12 0.84 5.51 -7.83
N TYR A 13 1.36 5.83 -9.02
CA TYR A 13 1.72 7.21 -9.37
C TYR A 13 0.51 8.16 -9.27
N GLU A 14 -0.64 7.78 -9.84
CA GLU A 14 -1.85 8.60 -9.79
C GLU A 14 -2.33 8.84 -8.35
N LYS A 15 -2.30 7.79 -7.51
CA LYS A 15 -2.66 7.88 -6.08
C LYS A 15 -1.74 8.80 -5.30
N VAL A 16 -0.43 8.59 -5.42
CA VAL A 16 0.55 9.42 -4.71
C VAL A 16 0.50 10.87 -5.19
N LYS A 17 0.33 11.10 -6.50
CA LYS A 17 0.19 12.45 -7.03
C LYS A 17 -1.03 13.19 -6.45
N ALA A 18 -2.15 12.49 -6.28
CA ALA A 18 -3.34 13.06 -5.63
C ALA A 18 -3.06 13.38 -4.15
N ALA A 19 -2.46 12.43 -3.40
CA ALA A 19 -2.11 12.64 -2.00
C ALA A 19 -1.08 13.77 -1.79
N ALA A 20 -0.16 13.96 -2.74
CA ALA A 20 0.82 15.06 -2.73
C ALA A 20 0.15 16.43 -2.85
N ALA A 21 -0.90 16.55 -3.67
CA ALA A 21 -1.65 17.80 -3.80
C ALA A 21 -2.41 18.18 -2.51
N GLU A 22 -2.72 17.22 -1.66
CA GLU A 22 -3.38 17.43 -0.36
C GLU A 22 -2.39 17.71 0.79
N GLY A 23 -1.08 17.70 0.53
CA GLY A 23 -0.05 17.99 1.55
C GLY A 23 0.09 16.92 2.63
N ALA A 24 -0.15 15.66 2.30
CA ALA A 24 -0.24 14.58 3.28
C ALA A 24 1.14 14.02 3.74
N GLU A 25 1.87 14.75 4.59
CA GLU A 25 3.18 14.31 5.14
C GLU A 25 3.10 12.92 5.80
N GLU A 26 2.05 12.66 6.59
CA GLU A 26 1.82 11.36 7.22
C GLU A 26 1.62 10.23 6.18
N TYR A 27 1.04 10.52 5.01
CA TYR A 27 0.89 9.56 3.93
C TYR A 27 2.26 9.18 3.36
N LYS A 28 3.13 10.19 3.12
CA LYS A 28 4.52 9.99 2.70
C LYS A 28 5.25 9.09 3.70
N ASN A 29 5.22 9.46 4.98
CA ASN A 29 5.85 8.71 6.06
C ASN A 29 5.37 7.25 6.10
N MET A 30 4.08 7.02 5.88
CA MET A 30 3.55 5.66 5.80
C MET A 30 4.04 4.91 4.55
N ALA A 31 4.02 5.53 3.38
CA ALA A 31 4.50 4.93 2.14
C ALA A 31 5.98 4.51 2.22
N LEU A 32 6.82 5.29 2.92
CA LEU A 32 8.22 4.95 3.16
C LEU A 32 8.38 3.76 4.10
N LYS A 33 7.59 3.73 5.18
CA LYS A 33 7.70 2.76 6.28
C LYS A 33 7.03 1.42 5.99
N PHE A 34 5.94 1.41 5.24
CA PHE A 34 5.10 0.22 5.08
C PHE A 34 5.81 -0.99 4.44
N PRO A 35 6.64 -0.86 3.39
CA PRO A 35 7.39 -2.01 2.86
C PRO A 35 8.31 -2.65 3.91
N VAL A 36 8.86 -1.85 4.82
CA VAL A 36 9.71 -2.34 5.93
C VAL A 36 8.85 -3.10 6.95
N LEU A 37 7.68 -2.57 7.32
CA LEU A 37 6.75 -3.24 8.23
C LEU A 37 6.31 -4.61 7.69
N VAL A 38 5.96 -4.70 6.41
CA VAL A 38 5.56 -5.99 5.81
C VAL A 38 6.69 -7.01 5.85
N ARG A 39 7.95 -6.59 5.64
CA ARG A 39 9.11 -7.49 5.71
C ARG A 39 9.44 -7.95 7.14
N GLN A 40 9.27 -7.07 8.13
CA GLN A 40 9.68 -7.33 9.51
C GLN A 40 8.58 -8.03 10.33
N ALA A 41 7.34 -7.58 10.20
CA ALA A 41 6.19 -8.06 10.98
C ALA A 41 5.26 -8.99 10.17
N GLY A 42 5.43 -9.07 8.85
CA GLY A 42 4.54 -9.81 7.96
C GLY A 42 3.32 -9.00 7.53
N LEU A 43 2.66 -9.48 6.48
CA LEU A 43 1.55 -8.77 5.83
C LEU A 43 0.36 -8.55 6.76
N ALA A 44 -0.12 -9.59 7.45
CA ALA A 44 -1.31 -9.49 8.29
C ALA A 44 -1.15 -8.45 9.41
N GLN A 45 0.01 -8.43 10.09
CA GLN A 45 0.29 -7.46 11.15
C GLN A 45 0.46 -6.04 10.59
N ALA A 46 1.13 -5.89 9.43
CA ALA A 46 1.28 -4.59 8.79
C ALA A 46 -0.08 -3.98 8.38
N LEU A 47 -1.01 -4.79 7.86
CA LEU A 47 -2.35 -4.33 7.52
C LEU A 47 -3.17 -4.00 8.77
N ALA A 48 -3.11 -4.82 9.81
CA ALA A 48 -3.77 -4.54 11.09
C ALA A 48 -3.27 -3.22 11.73
N PHE A 49 -1.98 -2.91 11.57
CA PHE A 49 -1.42 -1.63 11.99
C PHE A 49 -2.00 -0.44 11.21
N LEU A 50 -2.25 -0.57 9.90
CA LEU A 50 -2.93 0.50 9.15
C LEU A 50 -4.38 0.67 9.61
N GLN A 51 -5.08 -0.44 9.90
CA GLN A 51 -6.47 -0.42 10.37
C GLN A 51 -6.61 0.24 11.75
N SER A 52 -5.64 0.06 12.66
CA SER A 52 -5.70 0.63 14.01
C SER A 52 -5.48 2.14 14.07
N ARG A 53 -5.01 2.76 12.98
CA ARG A 53 -4.70 4.21 12.91
C ARG A 53 -5.92 5.10 12.61
N GLY A 54 -7.13 4.53 12.52
CA GLY A 54 -8.35 5.30 12.26
C GLY A 54 -8.42 5.89 10.86
N LYS A 55 -9.34 6.83 10.58
CA LYS A 55 -9.59 7.40 9.24
C LYS A 55 -8.59 8.51 8.81
N GLY A 56 -7.32 8.36 9.19
CA GLY A 56 -6.26 9.32 8.85
C GLY A 56 -5.50 8.99 7.56
N ALA A 57 -4.39 9.70 7.32
CA ALA A 57 -3.52 9.51 6.15
C ALA A 57 -2.98 8.08 6.00
N HIS A 58 -2.74 7.38 7.13
CA HIS A 58 -2.33 5.97 7.11
C HIS A 58 -3.39 5.05 6.51
N HIS A 59 -4.66 5.31 6.81
CA HIS A 59 -5.78 4.53 6.29
C HIS A 59 -6.07 4.88 4.83
N ALA A 60 -5.92 6.16 4.45
CA ALA A 60 -5.95 6.57 3.05
C ALA A 60 -4.88 5.83 2.22
N TYR A 61 -3.64 5.78 2.70
CA TYR A 61 -2.56 4.99 2.09
C TYR A 61 -2.94 3.51 1.92
N GLY A 62 -3.47 2.90 2.98
CA GLY A 62 -3.91 1.50 2.94
C GLY A 62 -5.01 1.25 1.91
N ASN A 63 -5.97 2.16 1.80
CA ASN A 63 -7.05 2.10 0.81
C ASN A 63 -6.51 2.23 -0.62
N ASP A 64 -5.63 3.19 -0.87
CA ASP A 64 -5.03 3.38 -2.18
C ASP A 64 -4.21 2.16 -2.61
N LEU A 65 -3.39 1.62 -1.70
CA LEU A 65 -2.62 0.41 -1.94
C LEU A 65 -3.53 -0.77 -2.31
N ALA A 66 -4.62 -0.96 -1.57
CA ALA A 66 -5.61 -1.99 -1.86
C ALA A 66 -6.27 -1.81 -3.23
N GLN A 67 -6.61 -0.56 -3.60
CA GLN A 67 -7.21 -0.24 -4.90
C GLN A 67 -6.24 -0.45 -6.07
N VAL A 68 -4.96 -0.11 -5.92
CA VAL A 68 -3.91 -0.41 -6.93
C VAL A 68 -3.86 -1.92 -7.19
N LEU A 69 -4.00 -2.69 -6.13
CA LEU A 69 -4.05 -4.15 -6.13
C LEU A 69 -5.41 -4.71 -6.62
N GLY A 70 -6.41 -3.88 -6.91
CA GLY A 70 -7.70 -4.31 -7.44
C GLY A 70 -8.72 -4.73 -6.38
N ARG A 71 -8.54 -4.31 -5.12
CA ARG A 71 -9.45 -4.59 -4.01
C ARG A 71 -10.29 -3.34 -3.70
N ALA A 72 -11.44 -3.54 -3.04
CA ALA A 72 -12.35 -2.44 -2.70
C ALA A 72 -11.74 -1.42 -1.73
N GLY A 73 -10.84 -1.86 -0.84
CA GLY A 73 -10.21 -1.02 0.17
C GLY A 73 -9.36 -1.84 1.14
N LEU A 74 -8.83 -1.16 2.16
CA LEU A 74 -7.93 -1.73 3.17
C LEU A 74 -8.57 -2.92 3.90
N GLU A 75 -9.86 -2.83 4.24
CA GLU A 75 -10.60 -3.88 4.94
C GLU A 75 -10.66 -5.17 4.11
N ALA A 76 -10.95 -5.04 2.81
CA ALA A 76 -11.03 -6.18 1.90
C ALA A 76 -9.66 -6.86 1.75
N LEU A 77 -8.59 -6.07 1.62
CA LEU A 77 -7.22 -6.59 1.54
C LEU A 77 -6.79 -7.28 2.85
N ALA A 78 -7.13 -6.70 4.00
CA ALA A 78 -6.82 -7.28 5.32
C ALA A 78 -7.60 -8.58 5.59
N GLU A 79 -8.87 -8.63 5.17
CA GLU A 79 -9.69 -9.84 5.26
C GLU A 79 -9.14 -10.94 4.34
N GLU A 80 -8.78 -10.62 3.09
CA GLU A 80 -8.13 -11.55 2.14
C GLU A 80 -6.83 -12.09 2.74
N ALA A 81 -5.99 -11.24 3.32
CA ALA A 81 -4.74 -11.65 3.95
C ALA A 81 -4.96 -12.58 5.16
N ARG A 82 -6.01 -12.37 5.97
CA ARG A 82 -6.31 -13.23 7.12
C ARG A 82 -6.89 -14.60 6.73
N LYS A 83 -7.61 -14.68 5.62
CA LYS A 83 -8.28 -15.90 5.15
C LYS A 83 -7.49 -16.70 4.13
N ALA A 84 -6.40 -16.16 3.61
CA ALA A 84 -5.60 -16.81 2.57
C ALA A 84 -4.85 -18.04 3.12
N GLU A 85 -4.95 -19.16 2.42
CA GLU A 85 -4.06 -20.31 2.59
C GLU A 85 -2.60 -19.91 2.34
N LEU A 86 -1.65 -20.64 2.94
CA LEU A 86 -0.22 -20.26 2.99
C LEU A 86 0.35 -19.81 1.64
N MET A 87 0.13 -20.57 0.57
CA MET A 87 0.68 -20.22 -0.76
C MET A 87 0.05 -18.95 -1.34
N ALA A 88 -1.25 -18.75 -1.11
CA ALA A 88 -1.95 -17.53 -1.51
C ALA A 88 -1.49 -16.34 -0.67
N TYR A 89 -1.28 -16.52 0.64
CA TYR A 89 -0.77 -15.50 1.53
C TYR A 89 0.65 -15.05 1.16
N LEU A 90 1.54 -15.99 0.85
CA LEU A 90 2.90 -15.68 0.39
C LEU A 90 2.89 -14.95 -0.95
N ARG A 91 2.00 -15.34 -1.87
CA ARG A 91 1.80 -14.61 -3.14
C ARG A 91 1.31 -13.19 -2.86
N LEU A 92 0.25 -13.03 -2.07
CA LEU A 92 -0.32 -11.73 -1.72
C LEU A 92 0.72 -10.81 -1.07
N THR A 93 1.54 -11.35 -0.17
CA THR A 93 2.66 -10.62 0.46
C THR A 93 3.63 -10.06 -0.58
N ARG A 94 4.00 -10.86 -1.59
CA ARG A 94 4.87 -10.39 -2.69
C ARG A 94 4.21 -9.31 -3.56
N GLU A 95 2.91 -9.44 -3.83
CA GLU A 95 2.15 -8.45 -4.61
C GLU A 95 2.05 -7.12 -3.86
N VAL A 96 1.72 -7.18 -2.57
CA VAL A 96 1.66 -6.01 -1.69
C VAL A 96 3.02 -5.32 -1.60
N LEU A 97 4.10 -6.07 -1.44
CA LEU A 97 5.46 -5.50 -1.43
C LEU A 97 5.82 -4.81 -2.75
N GLN A 98 5.47 -5.41 -3.89
CA GLN A 98 5.73 -4.81 -5.20
C GLN A 98 4.95 -3.51 -5.40
N ALA A 99 3.67 -3.48 -5.02
CA ALA A 99 2.86 -2.27 -5.10
C ALA A 99 3.39 -1.20 -4.11
N ALA A 100 3.65 -1.57 -2.86
CA ALA A 100 4.12 -0.65 -1.83
C ALA A 100 5.47 -0.01 -2.16
N GLU A 101 6.37 -0.72 -2.86
CA GLU A 101 7.65 -0.14 -3.31
C GLU A 101 7.44 0.95 -4.38
N TRP A 102 6.41 0.83 -5.24
CA TRP A 102 6.05 1.94 -6.15
C TRP A 102 5.52 3.15 -5.39
N PHE A 103 4.65 2.95 -4.40
CA PHE A 103 4.19 4.06 -3.54
C PHE A 103 5.37 4.77 -2.87
N LYS A 104 6.31 4.01 -2.29
CA LYS A 104 7.52 4.56 -1.69
C LYS A 104 8.31 5.42 -2.70
N ARG A 105 8.60 4.88 -3.90
CA ARG A 105 9.38 5.59 -4.93
C ARG A 105 8.72 6.90 -5.35
N PHE A 106 7.40 6.88 -5.59
CA PHE A 106 6.69 8.10 -5.99
C PHE A 106 6.54 9.08 -4.84
N ALA A 107 6.34 8.62 -3.61
CA ALA A 107 6.25 9.50 -2.45
C ALA A 107 7.59 10.24 -2.22
N GLN A 108 8.72 9.56 -2.43
CA GLN A 108 10.04 10.21 -2.39
C GLN A 108 10.24 11.23 -3.53
N ALA A 109 9.65 10.98 -4.70
CA ALA A 109 9.85 11.82 -5.88
C ALA A 109 8.90 13.02 -5.96
N LEU A 110 7.69 12.92 -5.39
CA LEU A 110 6.60 13.88 -5.58
C LEU A 110 6.28 14.71 -4.34
N MET A 111 6.77 14.32 -3.16
CA MET A 111 6.44 14.98 -1.90
C MET A 111 7.73 15.50 -1.25
N GLU A 112 7.83 16.82 -1.05
CA GLU A 112 8.95 17.49 -0.37
C GLU A 112 9.03 17.07 1.11
N GLU A 113 10.18 17.33 1.75
CA GLU A 113 10.41 17.08 3.18
C GLU A 113 9.63 18.04 4.08
#